data_AF-F0YI41-F1
#
_entry.id   AF-F0YI41-F1
#
_cell.length_a   1.000
_cell.length_b   1.000
_cell.length_c   1.000
_cell.angle_alpha   90.00
_cell.angle_beta   90.00
_cell.angle_gamma   90.00
#
_symmetry.space_group_name_H-M   'P 1'
#
loop_
_entity.id
_entity.type
_entity.pdbx_description
1 polymer ?
#
loop_
_entity_poly.entity_id
_entity_poly.type
_entity_poly.pdbx_seq_one_letter_code
_entity_poly.pdbx_strand_id
1 'polypeptide(L)'
;MHKLTNMEAQRVIAVLEDAVERLDFISLIPTTPDPELLDRITGIGDVPLKNATQQQWQVEESQLVMAVGHSPNSAKTSREDISEQLNHVTRALCRHLKRNKDARSIFKRNASAARSPHLVNCQQYLSDLTAVMQDLTEKERTAAEEASALQQTLETQRAERDREVSAHDQTLTKLRAELQDITQTNQTKMDGVRAQMDDQITKSEDDHAIASEQLLEKLNSLEANIETDSQTNREIEATLRKKKERIEADLSAQYDENMAEMLRQTEEIKEKMIAEKENLRELEEYFAKIDANQRRQNEEVSILAAFRRRVLMAENALHKAATCVQKIVRGKQLRAFIRQLLNKKNKKGKGGKKSGKKKK
;
A
#
# COMPACT_ATOMS: atom_id res chain seq x y z
N MET A 1 50.70 34.48 -66.09
CA MET A 1 52.07 33.96 -66.26
C MET A 1 51.96 32.49 -66.62
N HIS A 2 52.35 32.10 -67.83
CA HIS A 2 52.44 30.68 -68.17
C HIS A 2 53.62 30.08 -67.39
N LYS A 3 53.34 29.19 -66.44
CA LYS A 3 54.38 28.44 -65.75
C LYS A 3 55.01 27.50 -66.77
N LEU A 4 56.34 27.55 -66.90
CA LEU A 4 57.07 26.53 -67.63
C LEU A 4 56.80 25.19 -66.94
N THR A 5 56.41 24.18 -67.70
CA THR A 5 56.33 22.82 -67.18
C THR A 5 57.72 22.39 -66.71
N ASN A 6 57.81 21.48 -65.72
CA ASN A 6 59.11 21.00 -65.20
C ASN A 6 60.05 20.54 -66.35
N MET A 7 59.48 19.91 -67.38
CA MET A 7 60.18 19.53 -68.61
C MET A 7 60.75 20.72 -69.41
N GLU A 8 60.02 21.82 -69.50
CA GLU A 8 60.48 23.03 -70.19
C GLU A 8 61.55 23.77 -69.37
N ALA A 9 61.39 23.83 -68.05
CA ALA A 9 62.40 24.40 -67.16
C ALA A 9 63.74 23.64 -67.24
N GLN A 10 63.71 22.30 -67.23
CA GLN A 10 64.89 21.46 -67.43
C GLN A 10 65.56 21.70 -68.79
N ARG A 11 64.78 21.87 -69.86
CA ARG A 11 65.32 22.20 -71.20
C ARG A 11 66.03 23.55 -71.21
N VAL A 12 65.46 24.57 -70.56
CA VAL A 12 66.08 25.90 -70.46
C VAL A 12 67.38 25.83 -69.66
N ILE A 13 67.39 25.13 -68.51
CA ILE A 13 68.59 24.89 -67.71
C ILE A 13 69.70 24.25 -68.56
N ALA A 14 69.38 23.18 -69.30
CA ALA A 14 70.36 22.51 -70.16
C ALA A 14 70.94 23.41 -71.27
N VAL A 15 70.12 24.31 -71.83
CA VAL A 15 70.58 25.31 -72.81
C VAL A 15 71.49 26.35 -72.16
N LEU A 16 71.16 26.81 -70.96
CA LEU A 16 71.98 27.76 -70.20
C LEU A 16 73.34 27.15 -69.82
N GLU A 17 73.36 25.89 -69.37
CA GLU A 17 74.59 25.15 -69.08
C GLU A 17 75.49 25.02 -70.31
N ASP A 18 74.95 24.61 -71.46
CA ASP A 18 75.70 24.51 -72.72
C ASP A 18 76.18 25.89 -73.21
N ALA A 19 75.41 26.97 -72.97
CA ALA A 19 75.80 28.33 -73.29
C ALA A 19 76.95 28.82 -72.40
N VAL A 20 76.89 28.58 -71.09
CA VAL A 20 77.97 28.89 -70.13
C VAL A 20 79.24 28.13 -70.52
N GLU A 21 79.14 26.85 -70.86
CA GLU A 21 80.29 26.03 -71.27
C GLU A 21 80.94 26.55 -72.57
N ARG A 22 80.14 26.94 -73.57
CA ARG A 22 80.65 27.53 -74.82
C ARG A 22 81.30 28.90 -74.59
N LEU A 23 80.71 29.74 -73.74
CA LEU A 23 81.29 31.03 -73.38
C LEU A 23 82.61 30.86 -72.62
N ASP A 24 82.72 29.83 -71.77
CA ASP A 24 83.99 29.46 -71.13
C ASP A 24 85.04 29.17 -72.21
N PHE A 25 84.73 28.33 -73.20
CA PHE A 25 85.67 27.99 -74.28
C PHE A 25 86.08 29.21 -75.11
N ILE A 26 85.13 30.07 -75.46
CA ILE A 26 85.41 31.28 -76.24
C ILE A 26 86.29 32.24 -75.44
N SER A 27 86.09 32.34 -74.12
CA SER A 27 86.89 33.18 -73.24
C SER A 27 88.36 32.78 -73.15
N LEU A 28 88.71 31.56 -73.58
CA LEU A 28 90.08 31.07 -73.59
C LEU A 28 90.85 31.43 -74.86
N ILE A 29 90.16 31.89 -75.91
CA ILE A 29 90.77 32.20 -77.20
C ILE A 29 91.39 33.61 -77.11
N PRO A 30 92.69 33.77 -77.40
CA PRO A 30 93.29 35.10 -77.49
C PRO A 30 92.66 35.93 -78.61
N THR A 31 92.46 37.22 -78.38
CA THR A 31 91.93 38.16 -79.39
C THR A 31 92.96 38.55 -80.45
N THR A 32 94.25 38.33 -80.17
CA THR A 32 95.36 38.57 -81.10
C THR A 32 95.96 37.24 -81.54
N PRO A 33 96.30 37.08 -82.84
CA PRO A 33 96.98 35.89 -83.32
C PRO A 33 98.27 35.62 -82.55
N ASP A 34 98.34 34.46 -81.89
CA ASP A 34 99.52 34.01 -81.15
C ASP A 34 100.15 32.81 -81.88
N PRO A 35 101.31 32.99 -82.55
CA PRO A 35 101.98 31.91 -83.27
C PRO A 35 102.47 30.80 -82.32
N GLU A 36 102.85 31.12 -81.08
CA GLU A 36 103.30 30.10 -80.11
C GLU A 36 102.14 29.18 -79.69
N LEU A 37 100.93 29.71 -79.57
CA LEU A 37 99.74 28.91 -79.30
C LEU A 37 99.46 27.92 -80.43
N LEU A 38 99.61 28.33 -81.70
CA LEU A 38 99.42 27.46 -82.85
C LEU A 38 100.46 26.34 -82.93
N ASP A 39 101.71 26.62 -82.55
CA ASP A 39 102.77 25.62 -82.49
C ASP A 39 102.51 24.61 -81.37
N ARG A 40 102.03 25.08 -80.20
CA ARG A 40 101.60 24.21 -79.10
C ARG A 40 100.42 23.32 -79.50
N ILE A 41 99.45 23.83 -80.26
CA ILE A 41 98.33 23.04 -80.80
C ILE A 41 98.82 22.00 -81.82
N THR A 42 99.82 22.36 -82.63
CA THR A 42 100.47 21.43 -83.57
C THR A 42 101.19 20.30 -82.81
N GLY A 43 101.81 20.62 -81.67
CA GLY A 43 102.47 19.64 -80.80
C GLY A 43 101.54 18.59 -80.18
N ILE A 44 100.25 18.89 -80.05
CA ILE A 44 99.22 17.92 -79.62
C ILE A 44 98.57 17.15 -80.79
N GLY A 45 98.95 17.46 -82.04
CA GLY A 45 98.44 16.79 -83.24
C GLY A 45 97.00 17.15 -83.65
N ASP A 46 96.40 18.19 -83.05
CA ASP A 46 95.02 18.61 -83.35
C ASP A 46 94.99 19.63 -84.50
N VAL A 47 95.26 19.14 -85.70
CA VAL A 47 95.24 19.94 -86.95
C VAL A 47 93.88 20.60 -87.19
N PRO A 48 92.72 19.94 -86.96
CA PRO A 48 91.41 20.59 -87.07
C PRO A 48 91.25 21.79 -86.13
N LEU A 49 91.70 21.68 -84.87
CA LEU A 49 91.65 22.79 -83.91
C LEU A 49 92.56 23.95 -84.32
N LYS A 50 93.77 23.66 -84.83
CA LYS A 50 94.68 24.68 -85.38
C LYS A 50 94.01 25.46 -86.50
N ASN A 51 93.43 24.76 -87.46
CA ASN A 51 92.74 25.37 -88.59
C ASN A 51 91.52 26.18 -88.14
N ALA A 52 90.73 25.67 -87.19
CA ALA A 52 89.58 26.39 -86.65
C ALA A 52 90.00 27.67 -85.89
N THR A 53 91.11 27.63 -85.15
CA THR A 53 91.65 28.80 -84.44
C THR A 53 92.18 29.85 -85.41
N GLN A 54 92.90 29.43 -86.45
CA GLN A 54 93.36 30.33 -87.51
C GLN A 54 92.20 30.96 -88.29
N GLN A 55 91.20 30.16 -88.65
CA GLN A 55 90.00 30.64 -89.32
C GLN A 55 89.22 31.61 -88.43
N GLN A 56 89.16 31.38 -87.12
CA GLN A 56 88.49 32.28 -86.19
C GLN A 56 89.16 33.66 -86.22
N TRP A 57 90.48 33.72 -86.11
CA TRP A 57 91.23 34.98 -86.18
C TRP A 57 91.10 35.68 -87.54
N GLN A 58 91.12 34.93 -88.65
CA GLN A 58 90.93 35.52 -89.99
C GLN A 58 89.54 36.15 -90.16
N VAL A 59 88.51 35.47 -89.68
CA VAL A 59 87.13 35.97 -89.75
C VAL A 59 86.94 37.17 -88.81
N GLU A 60 87.48 37.13 -87.58
CA GLU A 60 87.48 38.27 -86.65
C GLU A 60 88.23 39.49 -87.20
N GLU A 61 89.39 39.29 -87.85
CA GLU A 61 90.14 40.34 -88.52
C GLU A 61 89.34 40.94 -89.70
N SER A 62 88.73 40.09 -90.53
CA SER A 62 87.85 40.56 -91.62
C SER A 62 86.66 41.37 -91.11
N GLN A 63 86.10 40.99 -89.96
CA GLN A 63 84.99 41.70 -89.34
C GLN A 63 85.44 43.06 -88.79
N LEU A 64 86.63 43.15 -88.20
CA LEU A 64 87.23 44.40 -87.72
C LEU A 64 87.51 45.37 -88.89
N VAL A 65 88.08 44.87 -89.99
CA VAL A 65 88.35 45.68 -91.20
C VAL A 65 87.04 46.23 -91.79
N MET A 66 85.99 45.40 -91.83
CA MET A 66 84.66 45.82 -92.29
C MET A 66 83.95 46.77 -91.32
N ALA A 67 84.25 46.74 -90.02
CA ALA A 67 83.71 47.68 -89.03
C ALA A 67 84.35 49.08 -89.12
N VAL A 68 85.60 49.19 -89.59
CA VAL A 68 86.33 50.46 -89.75
C VAL A 68 86.02 51.12 -91.11
N GLY A 69 85.77 50.32 -92.15
CA GLY A 69 85.38 50.80 -93.48
C GLY A 69 83.91 51.25 -93.56
N HIS A 70 83.66 52.57 -93.52
CA HIS A 70 82.30 53.13 -93.62
C HIS A 70 81.74 53.05 -95.05
N SER A 71 80.86 52.08 -95.34
CA SER A 71 79.95 52.14 -96.51
C SER A 71 78.58 51.51 -96.17
N PRO A 72 77.47 52.27 -96.19
CA PRO A 72 76.20 51.85 -95.58
C PRO A 72 75.29 50.93 -96.42
N ASN A 73 75.50 50.77 -97.74
CA ASN A 73 74.53 50.07 -98.60
C ASN A 73 74.97 48.72 -99.21
N SER A 74 76.28 48.39 -99.31
CA SER A 74 76.73 47.03 -99.70
C SER A 74 77.13 46.16 -98.50
N ALA A 75 77.09 46.73 -97.29
CA ALA A 75 77.62 46.11 -96.08
C ALA A 75 76.63 45.18 -95.36
N LYS A 76 75.32 45.20 -95.66
CA LYS A 76 74.34 44.35 -94.95
C LYS A 76 74.50 42.87 -95.28
N THR A 77 74.47 42.49 -96.56
CA THR A 77 74.63 41.10 -97.01
C THR A 77 76.00 40.53 -96.63
N SER A 78 77.07 41.31 -96.85
CA SER A 78 78.42 40.89 -96.48
C SER A 78 78.62 40.75 -94.95
N ARG A 79 77.91 41.55 -94.14
CA ARG A 79 77.94 41.43 -92.66
C ARG A 79 77.16 40.22 -92.16
N GLU A 80 76.05 39.87 -92.81
CA GLU A 80 75.31 38.63 -92.51
C GLU A 80 76.16 37.40 -92.86
N ASP A 81 76.79 37.38 -94.04
CA ASP A 81 77.69 36.28 -94.45
C ASP A 81 78.88 36.10 -93.50
N ILE A 82 79.53 37.20 -93.09
CA ILE A 82 80.62 37.17 -92.10
C ILE A 82 80.11 36.70 -90.73
N SER A 83 78.90 37.11 -90.32
CA SER A 83 78.31 36.68 -89.06
C SER A 83 77.96 35.19 -89.08
N GLU A 84 77.48 34.65 -90.20
CA GLU A 84 77.23 33.21 -90.37
C GLU A 84 78.52 32.40 -90.35
N GLN A 85 79.56 32.91 -91.03
CA GLN A 85 80.89 32.31 -91.04
C GLN A 85 81.52 32.32 -89.65
N LEU A 86 81.43 33.43 -88.91
CA LEU A 86 81.89 33.54 -87.53
C LEU A 86 81.14 32.54 -86.64
N ASN A 87 79.81 32.45 -86.77
CA ASN A 87 79.01 31.48 -86.02
C ASN A 87 79.43 30.03 -86.32
N HIS A 88 79.69 29.71 -87.60
CA HIS A 88 80.12 28.38 -88.00
C HIS A 88 81.49 28.02 -87.41
N VAL A 89 82.48 28.91 -87.54
CA VAL A 89 83.84 28.71 -87.06
C VAL A 89 83.87 28.68 -85.52
N THR A 90 83.16 29.59 -84.85
CA THR A 90 83.04 29.62 -83.38
C THR A 90 82.42 28.32 -82.85
N ARG A 91 81.39 27.77 -83.52
CA ARG A 91 80.78 26.48 -83.16
C ARG A 91 81.71 25.31 -83.43
N ALA A 92 82.48 25.32 -84.53
CA ALA A 92 83.48 24.30 -84.81
C ALA A 92 84.56 24.30 -83.73
N LEU A 93 85.08 25.48 -83.39
CA LEU A 93 86.09 25.69 -82.37
C LEU A 93 85.62 25.22 -80.98
N CYS A 94 84.40 25.62 -80.56
CA CYS A 94 83.81 25.12 -79.31
C CYS A 94 83.67 23.59 -79.29
N ARG A 95 83.30 22.95 -80.41
CA ARG A 95 83.22 21.48 -80.50
C ARG A 95 84.58 20.81 -80.37
N HIS A 96 85.62 21.37 -81.01
CA HIS A 96 86.99 20.85 -80.90
C HIS A 96 87.52 21.01 -79.46
N LEU A 97 87.33 22.16 -78.83
CA LEU A 97 87.68 22.41 -77.44
C LEU A 97 86.90 21.50 -76.47
N LYS A 98 85.59 21.29 -76.68
CA LYS A 98 84.77 20.36 -75.87
C LYS A 98 85.29 18.92 -75.94
N ARG A 99 85.73 18.48 -77.12
CA ARG A 99 86.22 17.11 -77.37
C ARG A 99 87.64 16.87 -76.85
N ASN A 100 88.52 17.87 -76.89
CA ASN A 100 89.92 17.72 -76.54
C ASN A 100 90.27 18.43 -75.21
N LYS A 101 90.54 17.65 -74.16
CA LYS A 101 90.89 18.17 -72.80
C LYS A 101 92.30 18.78 -72.75
N ASP A 102 93.24 18.24 -73.52
CA ASP A 102 94.63 18.69 -73.53
C ASP A 102 94.74 20.06 -74.22
N ALA A 103 94.00 20.21 -75.33
CA ALA A 103 93.79 21.51 -75.97
C ALA A 103 93.26 22.56 -75.00
N ARG A 104 92.18 22.27 -74.26
CA ARG A 104 91.64 23.21 -73.26
C ARG A 104 92.68 23.62 -72.21
N SER A 105 93.52 22.68 -71.79
CA SER A 105 94.57 22.96 -70.80
C SER A 105 95.63 23.91 -71.36
N ILE A 106 95.98 23.79 -72.64
CA ILE A 106 96.90 24.71 -73.34
C ILE A 106 96.30 26.10 -73.48
N PHE A 107 95.04 26.19 -73.93
CA PHE A 107 94.32 27.46 -74.02
C PHE A 107 94.14 28.13 -72.64
N LYS A 108 93.84 27.37 -71.57
CA LYS A 108 93.77 27.90 -70.20
C LYS A 108 95.08 28.48 -69.69
N ARG A 109 96.22 27.86 -70.03
CA ARG A 109 97.56 28.35 -69.66
C ARG A 109 97.93 29.65 -70.39
N ASN A 110 97.46 29.81 -71.62
CA ASN A 110 97.74 30.99 -72.45
C ASN A 110 96.72 32.14 -72.24
N ALA A 111 95.51 31.84 -71.75
CA ALA A 111 94.44 32.83 -71.56
C ALA A 111 94.61 33.76 -70.34
N SER A 112 95.73 33.69 -69.60
CA SER A 112 95.91 34.40 -68.32
C SER A 112 96.04 35.93 -68.43
N ALA A 113 96.21 36.48 -69.64
CA ALA A 113 96.47 37.91 -69.83
C ALA A 113 95.38 38.73 -70.55
N ALA A 114 94.34 38.10 -71.14
CA ALA A 114 93.47 38.79 -72.11
C ALA A 114 91.97 38.44 -72.05
N ARG A 115 91.43 38.04 -70.89
CA ARG A 115 89.97 37.83 -70.78
C ARG A 115 89.22 39.15 -70.70
N SER A 116 88.19 39.31 -71.54
CA SER A 116 87.29 40.46 -71.45
C SER A 116 86.48 40.42 -70.14
N PRO A 117 86.47 41.50 -69.33
CA PRO A 117 85.69 41.55 -68.09
C PRO A 117 84.18 41.42 -68.34
N HIS A 118 83.69 41.90 -69.49
CA HIS A 118 82.29 41.76 -69.87
C HIS A 118 81.88 40.31 -70.14
N LEU A 119 82.77 39.50 -70.71
CA LEU A 119 82.51 38.09 -71.01
C LEU A 119 82.49 37.25 -69.73
N VAL A 120 83.41 37.52 -68.80
CA VAL A 120 83.44 36.88 -67.48
C VAL A 120 82.20 37.23 -66.67
N ASN A 121 81.77 38.49 -66.68
CA ASN A 121 80.53 38.90 -66.02
C ASN A 121 79.30 38.22 -66.64
N CYS A 122 79.24 38.13 -67.98
CA CYS A 122 78.15 37.42 -68.68
C CYS A 122 78.09 35.94 -68.32
N GLN A 123 79.25 35.28 -68.26
CA GLN A 123 79.37 33.88 -67.83
C GLN A 123 78.90 33.71 -66.38
N GLN A 124 79.28 34.61 -65.48
CA GLN A 124 78.82 34.60 -64.08
C GLN A 124 77.30 34.77 -64.00
N TYR A 125 76.72 35.74 -64.70
CA TYR A 125 75.27 35.97 -64.69
C TYR A 125 74.48 34.77 -65.22
N LEU A 126 74.97 34.11 -66.28
CA LEU A 126 74.32 32.91 -66.82
C LEU A 126 74.46 31.74 -65.85
N SER A 127 75.62 31.59 -65.20
CA SER A 127 75.84 30.57 -64.16
C SER A 127 74.90 30.78 -62.96
N ASP A 128 74.80 32.01 -62.47
CA ASP A 128 73.91 32.37 -61.37
C ASP A 128 72.44 32.16 -61.75
N LEU A 129 72.06 32.54 -62.98
CA LEU A 129 70.72 32.29 -63.50
C LEU A 129 70.40 30.79 -63.58
N THR A 130 71.37 29.97 -63.98
CA THR A 130 71.23 28.51 -64.07
C THR A 130 71.00 27.91 -62.68
N ALA A 131 71.79 28.31 -61.69
CA ALA A 131 71.64 27.88 -60.31
C ALA A 131 70.27 28.27 -59.73
N VAL A 132 69.84 29.52 -59.95
CA VAL A 132 68.53 30.00 -59.51
C VAL A 132 67.39 29.21 -60.16
N MET A 133 67.49 28.88 -61.45
CA MET A 133 66.48 28.08 -62.14
C MET A 133 66.41 26.64 -61.60
N GLN A 134 67.55 26.02 -61.30
CA GLN A 134 67.60 24.70 -60.67
C GLN A 134 66.93 24.72 -59.29
N ASP A 135 67.28 25.68 -58.44
CA ASP A 135 66.69 25.86 -57.11
C ASP A 135 65.17 26.06 -57.17
N LEU A 136 64.69 26.88 -58.11
CA LEU A 136 63.26 27.11 -58.29
C LEU A 136 62.54 25.85 -58.77
N THR A 137 63.16 25.08 -59.66
CA THR A 137 62.57 23.81 -60.17
C THR A 137 62.48 22.76 -59.06
N GLU A 138 63.51 22.66 -58.20
CA GLU A 138 63.51 21.74 -57.06
C GLU A 138 62.50 22.16 -55.98
N LYS A 139 62.38 23.47 -55.71
CA LYS A 139 61.34 24.02 -54.82
C LYS A 139 59.94 23.77 -55.36
N GLU A 140 59.72 23.91 -56.66
CA GLU A 140 58.42 23.60 -57.27
C GLU A 140 58.11 22.10 -57.21
N ARG A 141 59.10 21.24 -57.42
CA ARG A 141 58.96 19.78 -57.29
C ARG A 141 58.57 19.38 -55.87
N THR A 142 59.32 19.85 -54.87
CA THR A 142 59.06 19.56 -53.45
C THR A 142 57.70 20.11 -53.00
N ALA A 143 57.35 21.34 -53.39
CA ALA A 143 56.03 21.90 -53.11
C ALA A 143 54.88 21.10 -53.77
N ALA A 144 55.10 20.56 -54.97
CA ALA A 144 54.10 19.71 -55.64
C ALA A 144 53.95 18.35 -54.94
N GLU A 145 55.05 17.75 -54.47
CA GLU A 145 55.03 16.51 -53.68
C GLU A 145 54.34 16.71 -52.34
N GLU A 146 54.63 17.80 -51.63
CA GLU A 146 53.94 18.18 -50.39
C GLU A 146 52.45 18.45 -50.62
N ALA A 147 52.08 19.17 -51.68
CA ALA A 147 50.69 19.41 -52.03
C ALA A 147 49.94 18.09 -52.29
N SER A 148 50.56 17.15 -53.01
CA SER A 148 50.02 15.81 -53.25
C SER A 148 49.84 15.02 -51.95
N ALA A 149 50.86 15.03 -51.07
CA ALA A 149 50.81 14.34 -49.79
C ALA A 149 49.73 14.92 -48.84
N LEU A 150 49.62 16.24 -48.79
CA LEU A 150 48.57 16.94 -48.04
C LEU A 150 47.18 16.62 -48.59
N GLN A 151 47.04 16.56 -49.91
CA GLN A 151 45.76 16.20 -50.55
C GLN A 151 45.36 14.76 -50.23
N GLN A 152 46.29 13.80 -50.28
CA GLN A 152 46.06 12.42 -49.88
C GLN A 152 45.68 12.30 -48.39
N THR A 153 46.36 13.04 -47.52
CA THR A 153 46.04 13.08 -46.08
C THR A 153 44.63 13.61 -45.84
N LEU A 154 44.26 14.68 -46.55
CA LEU A 154 42.95 15.30 -46.46
C LEU A 154 41.84 14.36 -46.94
N GLU A 155 42.06 13.63 -48.04
CA GLU A 155 41.13 12.60 -48.52
C GLU A 155 40.97 11.46 -47.51
N THR A 156 42.07 11.02 -46.90
CA THR A 156 42.05 9.97 -45.87
C THR A 156 41.24 10.41 -44.65
N GLN A 157 41.46 11.64 -44.17
CA GLN A 157 40.71 12.21 -43.04
C GLN A 157 39.23 12.40 -43.35
N ARG A 158 38.88 12.83 -44.58
CA ARG A 158 37.48 12.91 -45.01
C ARG A 158 36.82 11.53 -44.99
N ALA A 159 37.49 10.52 -45.54
CA ALA A 159 36.96 9.16 -45.57
C ALA A 159 36.80 8.56 -44.16
N GLU A 160 37.72 8.85 -43.23
CA GLU A 160 37.61 8.44 -41.83
C GLU A 160 36.44 9.14 -41.12
N ARG A 161 36.32 10.46 -41.29
CA ARG A 161 35.19 11.24 -40.78
C ARG A 161 33.85 10.71 -41.28
N ASP A 162 33.74 10.38 -42.56
CA ASP A 162 32.49 9.83 -43.12
C ASP A 162 32.16 8.45 -42.53
N ARG A 163 33.17 7.62 -42.26
CA ARG A 163 32.98 6.33 -41.56
C ARG A 163 32.51 6.52 -40.13
N GLU A 164 33.11 7.45 -39.38
CA GLU A 164 32.70 7.77 -38.01
C GLU A 164 31.26 8.30 -37.96
N VAL A 165 30.92 9.23 -38.85
CA VAL A 165 29.56 9.78 -38.95
C VAL A 165 28.56 8.66 -39.25
N SER A 166 28.86 7.79 -40.21
CA SER A 166 28.00 6.63 -40.52
C SER A 166 27.84 5.67 -39.33
N ALA A 167 28.91 5.40 -38.57
CA ALA A 167 28.86 4.55 -37.38
C ALA A 167 28.03 5.19 -36.24
N HIS A 168 28.15 6.50 -36.05
CA HIS A 168 27.35 7.25 -35.09
C HIS A 168 25.88 7.31 -35.49
N ASP A 169 25.57 7.49 -36.77
CA ASP A 169 24.20 7.47 -37.29
C ASP A 169 23.52 6.12 -37.10
N GLN A 170 24.24 5.01 -37.31
CA GLN A 170 23.74 3.67 -37.02
C GLN A 170 23.44 3.49 -35.52
N THR A 171 24.35 3.97 -34.66
CA THR A 171 24.18 3.93 -33.20
C THR A 171 22.97 4.76 -32.76
N LEU A 172 22.81 5.96 -33.29
CA LEU A 172 21.66 6.84 -33.03
C LEU A 172 20.34 6.19 -33.47
N THR A 173 20.33 5.56 -34.64
CA THR A 173 19.15 4.86 -35.15
C THR A 173 18.76 3.70 -34.26
N LYS A 174 19.75 2.91 -33.79
CA LYS A 174 19.53 1.82 -32.86
C LYS A 174 18.98 2.29 -31.51
N LEU A 175 19.59 3.32 -30.91
CA LEU A 175 19.13 3.89 -29.64
C LEU A 175 17.72 4.49 -29.72
N ARG A 176 17.36 5.10 -30.86
CA ARG A 176 15.99 5.57 -31.10
C ARG A 176 14.99 4.42 -31.15
N ALA A 177 15.33 3.32 -31.82
CA ALA A 177 14.49 2.12 -31.86
C ALA A 177 14.33 1.50 -30.46
N GLU A 178 15.42 1.34 -29.71
CA GLU A 178 15.39 0.82 -28.33
C GLU A 178 14.54 1.70 -27.41
N LEU A 179 14.65 3.04 -27.52
CA LEU A 179 13.80 3.97 -26.76
C LEU A 179 12.32 3.85 -27.13
N GLN A 180 12.01 3.69 -28.42
CA GLN A 180 10.64 3.50 -28.89
C GLN A 180 10.06 2.18 -28.35
N ASP A 181 10.83 1.09 -28.41
CA ASP A 181 10.44 -0.22 -27.89
C ASP A 181 10.21 -0.19 -26.37
N ILE A 182 11.09 0.48 -25.62
CA ILE A 182 10.93 0.66 -24.16
C ILE A 182 9.67 1.47 -23.88
N THR A 183 9.45 2.56 -24.61
CA THR A 183 8.27 3.44 -24.43
C THR A 183 6.98 2.69 -24.70
N GLN A 184 6.92 1.94 -25.81
CA GLN A 184 5.76 1.13 -26.18
C GLN A 184 5.53 0.00 -25.17
N THR A 185 6.59 -0.69 -24.74
CA THR A 185 6.51 -1.74 -23.73
C THR A 185 6.00 -1.22 -22.40
N ASN A 186 6.48 -0.04 -21.97
CA ASN A 186 6.00 0.59 -20.74
C ASN A 186 4.53 1.01 -20.86
N GLN A 187 4.14 1.59 -21.99
CA GLN A 187 2.76 1.96 -22.24
C GLN A 187 1.82 0.75 -22.15
N THR A 188 2.15 -0.36 -22.82
CA THR A 188 1.38 -1.61 -22.75
C THR A 188 1.31 -2.16 -21.33
N LYS A 189 2.41 -2.11 -20.56
CA LYS A 189 2.40 -2.53 -19.16
C LYS A 189 1.52 -1.64 -18.29
N MET A 190 1.58 -0.32 -18.47
CA MET A 190 0.73 0.62 -17.75
C MET A 190 -0.75 0.42 -18.07
N ASP A 191 -1.09 0.19 -19.34
CA ASP A 191 -2.46 -0.09 -19.76
C ASP A 191 -2.94 -1.44 -19.22
N GLY A 192 -2.07 -2.45 -19.16
CA GLY A 192 -2.36 -3.73 -18.50
C GLY A 192 -2.61 -3.60 -16.99
N VAL A 193 -1.80 -2.80 -16.29
CA VAL A 193 -2.00 -2.53 -14.84
C VAL A 193 -3.31 -1.77 -14.61
N ARG A 194 -3.64 -0.78 -15.44
CA ARG A 194 -4.91 -0.06 -15.37
C ARG A 194 -6.10 -0.99 -15.57
N ALA A 195 -6.07 -1.82 -16.60
CA ALA A 195 -7.13 -2.81 -16.84
C ALA A 195 -7.29 -3.78 -15.67
N GLN A 196 -6.19 -4.28 -15.09
CA GLN A 196 -6.26 -5.14 -13.90
C GLN A 196 -6.82 -4.41 -12.67
N MET A 197 -6.49 -3.13 -12.49
CA MET A 197 -7.02 -2.31 -11.41
C MET A 197 -8.53 -2.10 -11.58
N ASP A 198 -8.98 -1.77 -12.78
CA ASP A 198 -10.39 -1.58 -13.10
C ASP A 198 -11.18 -2.90 -12.93
N ASP A 199 -10.63 -4.02 -13.38
CA ASP A 199 -11.20 -5.37 -13.17
C ASP A 199 -11.27 -5.72 -11.67
N GLN A 200 -10.30 -5.29 -10.86
CA GLN A 200 -10.30 -5.54 -9.42
C GLN A 200 -11.33 -4.66 -8.70
N ILE A 201 -11.45 -3.39 -9.10
CA ILE A 201 -12.44 -2.46 -8.56
C ILE A 201 -13.85 -2.99 -8.85
N THR A 202 -14.13 -3.31 -10.11
CA THR A 202 -15.45 -3.83 -10.53
C THR A 202 -15.81 -5.13 -9.79
N LYS A 203 -14.88 -6.09 -9.69
CA LYS A 203 -15.10 -7.30 -8.87
C LYS A 203 -15.37 -6.99 -7.41
N SER A 204 -14.62 -6.07 -6.82
CA SER A 204 -14.82 -5.68 -5.43
C SER A 204 -16.16 -4.97 -5.21
N GLU A 205 -16.62 -4.17 -6.18
CA GLU A 205 -17.93 -3.52 -6.15
C GLU A 205 -19.06 -4.55 -6.26
N ASP A 206 -18.94 -5.52 -7.16
CA ASP A 206 -19.88 -6.62 -7.33
C ASP A 206 -19.95 -7.49 -6.06
N ASP A 207 -18.81 -7.90 -5.50
CA ASP A 207 -18.74 -8.69 -4.26
C ASP A 207 -19.37 -7.93 -3.10
N HIS A 208 -19.12 -6.62 -2.99
CA HIS A 208 -19.72 -5.77 -1.97
C HIS A 208 -21.23 -5.63 -2.17
N ALA A 209 -21.71 -5.49 -3.41
CA ALA A 209 -23.12 -5.43 -3.73
C ALA A 209 -23.84 -6.72 -3.31
N ILE A 210 -23.28 -7.88 -3.64
CA ILE A 210 -23.79 -9.19 -3.23
C ILE A 210 -23.82 -9.32 -1.70
N ALA A 211 -22.74 -8.95 -1.01
CA ALA A 211 -22.68 -9.02 0.45
C ALA A 211 -23.71 -8.08 1.11
N SER A 212 -23.90 -6.89 0.55
CA SER A 212 -24.91 -5.93 1.00
C SER A 212 -26.33 -6.48 0.83
N GLU A 213 -26.63 -7.10 -0.32
CA GLU A 213 -27.93 -7.73 -0.58
C GLU A 213 -28.21 -8.86 0.41
N GLN A 214 -27.22 -9.74 0.66
CA GLN A 214 -27.35 -10.81 1.66
C GLN A 214 -27.57 -10.29 3.09
N LEU A 215 -26.92 -9.19 3.46
CA LEU A 215 -27.11 -8.57 4.77
C LEU A 215 -28.50 -7.93 4.89
N LEU A 216 -29.00 -7.30 3.83
CA LEU A 216 -30.35 -6.75 3.77
C LEU A 216 -31.41 -7.87 3.86
N GLU A 217 -31.24 -8.97 3.15
CA GLU A 217 -32.13 -10.14 3.27
C GLU A 217 -32.16 -10.68 4.70
N LYS A 218 -30.99 -10.83 5.34
CA LYS A 218 -30.90 -11.26 6.75
C LYS A 218 -31.60 -10.28 7.67
N LEU A 219 -31.38 -8.98 7.51
CA LEU A 219 -32.03 -7.94 8.31
C LEU A 219 -33.55 -8.03 8.17
N ASN A 220 -34.06 -8.09 6.94
CA ASN A 220 -35.50 -8.24 6.67
C ASN A 220 -36.09 -9.51 7.32
N SER A 221 -35.35 -10.63 7.24
CA SER A 221 -35.79 -11.89 7.87
C SER A 221 -35.85 -11.81 9.40
N LEU A 222 -34.87 -11.13 10.02
CA LEU A 222 -34.83 -10.92 11.47
C LEU A 222 -35.93 -9.97 11.92
N GLU A 223 -36.20 -8.91 11.16
CA GLU A 223 -37.33 -8.00 11.42
C GLU A 223 -38.67 -8.75 11.37
N ALA A 224 -38.87 -9.59 10.35
CA ALA A 224 -40.08 -10.42 10.23
C ALA A 224 -40.22 -11.41 11.40
N ASN A 225 -39.11 -12.01 11.85
CA ASN A 225 -39.11 -12.90 13.02
C ASN A 225 -39.45 -12.14 14.31
N ILE A 226 -38.87 -10.95 14.53
CA ILE A 226 -39.17 -10.11 15.70
C ILE A 226 -40.65 -9.70 15.72
N GLU A 227 -41.22 -9.33 14.58
CA GLU A 227 -42.64 -8.98 14.50
C GLU A 227 -43.53 -10.18 14.81
N THR A 228 -43.19 -11.36 14.27
CA THR A 228 -43.91 -12.62 14.56
C THR A 228 -43.82 -12.98 16.04
N ASP A 229 -42.64 -12.90 16.65
CA ASP A 229 -42.44 -13.14 18.08
C ASP A 229 -43.17 -12.11 18.94
N SER A 230 -43.24 -10.85 18.51
CA SER A 230 -44.01 -9.81 19.19
C SER A 230 -45.51 -10.13 19.17
N GLN A 231 -46.05 -10.54 18.02
CA GLN A 231 -47.45 -10.92 17.86
C GLN A 231 -47.80 -12.15 18.69
N THR A 232 -47.00 -13.22 18.61
CA THR A 232 -47.22 -14.44 19.41
C THR A 232 -47.15 -14.15 20.91
N ASN A 233 -46.20 -13.33 21.37
CA ASN A 233 -46.14 -12.92 22.78
C ASN A 233 -47.37 -12.11 23.19
N ARG A 234 -47.87 -11.18 22.36
CA ARG A 234 -49.11 -10.45 22.63
C ARG A 234 -50.31 -11.39 22.75
N GLU A 235 -50.42 -12.40 21.90
CA GLU A 235 -51.49 -13.41 21.95
C GLU A 235 -51.41 -14.30 23.20
N ILE A 236 -50.21 -14.76 23.54
CA ILE A 236 -49.94 -15.53 24.76
C ILE A 236 -50.30 -14.69 25.99
N GLU A 237 -49.85 -13.44 26.04
CA GLU A 237 -50.15 -12.52 27.15
C GLU A 237 -51.66 -12.29 27.27
N ALA A 238 -52.36 -12.00 26.17
CA ALA A 238 -53.82 -11.83 26.16
C ALA A 238 -54.55 -13.08 26.67
N THR A 239 -54.07 -14.27 26.28
CA THR A 239 -54.62 -15.55 26.74
C THR A 239 -54.40 -15.76 28.23
N LEU A 240 -53.20 -15.44 28.74
CA LEU A 240 -52.87 -15.54 30.16
C LEU A 240 -53.67 -14.53 31.00
N ARG A 241 -53.84 -13.30 30.52
CA ARG A 241 -54.70 -12.28 31.17
C ARG A 241 -56.15 -12.78 31.29
N LYS A 242 -56.73 -13.30 30.22
CA LYS A 242 -58.09 -13.91 30.25
C LYS A 242 -58.18 -15.09 31.23
N LYS A 243 -57.17 -15.97 31.26
CA LYS A 243 -57.12 -17.10 32.21
C LYS A 243 -57.03 -16.61 33.65
N LYS A 244 -56.19 -15.59 33.91
CA LYS A 244 -56.05 -14.97 35.23
C LYS A 244 -57.38 -14.37 35.69
N GLU A 245 -58.02 -13.55 34.86
CA GLU A 245 -59.33 -12.94 35.17
C GLU A 245 -60.39 -14.00 35.49
N ARG A 246 -60.42 -15.11 34.74
CA ARG A 246 -61.34 -16.22 35.01
C ARG A 246 -61.06 -16.90 36.36
N ILE A 247 -59.79 -17.20 36.66
CA ILE A 247 -59.40 -17.83 37.93
C ILE A 247 -59.68 -16.88 39.11
N GLU A 248 -59.42 -15.58 38.96
CA GLU A 248 -59.73 -14.58 39.99
C GLU A 248 -61.24 -14.47 40.25
N ALA A 249 -62.06 -14.49 39.19
CA ALA A 249 -63.52 -14.53 39.32
C ALA A 249 -64.02 -15.82 39.98
N ASP A 250 -63.52 -16.98 39.55
CA ASP A 250 -63.88 -18.28 40.13
C ASP A 250 -63.47 -18.36 41.62
N LEU A 251 -62.27 -17.85 41.98
CA LEU A 251 -61.78 -17.81 43.36
C LEU A 251 -62.62 -16.86 44.23
N SER A 252 -62.99 -15.69 43.71
CA SER A 252 -63.88 -14.75 44.41
C SER A 252 -65.24 -15.38 44.66
N ALA A 253 -65.84 -16.03 43.65
CA ALA A 253 -67.13 -16.71 43.79
C ALA A 253 -67.07 -17.84 44.83
N GLN A 254 -66.01 -18.65 44.82
CA GLN A 254 -65.80 -19.69 45.83
C GLN A 254 -65.61 -19.11 47.24
N TYR A 255 -64.89 -18.01 47.37
CA TYR A 255 -64.73 -17.33 48.65
C TYR A 255 -66.09 -16.83 49.17
N ASP A 256 -66.89 -16.18 48.32
CA ASP A 256 -68.22 -15.69 48.68
C ASP A 256 -69.17 -16.83 49.05
N GLU A 257 -69.15 -17.94 48.31
CA GLU A 257 -69.94 -19.15 48.60
C GLU A 257 -69.54 -19.77 49.95
N ASN A 258 -68.24 -19.95 50.20
CA ASN A 258 -67.74 -20.46 51.46
C ASN A 258 -68.08 -19.54 52.64
N MET A 259 -67.97 -18.22 52.46
CA MET A 259 -68.35 -17.24 53.47
C MET A 259 -69.86 -17.27 53.76
N ALA A 260 -70.70 -17.41 52.73
CA ALA A 260 -72.14 -17.57 52.89
C ALA A 260 -72.50 -18.88 53.61
N GLU A 261 -71.81 -19.99 53.30
CA GLU A 261 -72.00 -21.25 54.01
C GLU A 261 -71.58 -21.15 55.48
N MET A 262 -70.43 -20.53 55.77
CA MET A 262 -69.97 -20.30 57.14
C MET A 262 -70.93 -19.41 57.94
N LEU A 263 -71.52 -18.39 57.32
CA LEU A 263 -72.57 -17.57 57.92
C LEU A 263 -73.81 -18.40 58.23
N ARG A 264 -74.29 -19.21 57.28
CA ARG A 264 -75.43 -20.13 57.48
C ARG A 264 -75.19 -21.11 58.63
N GLN A 265 -74.01 -21.72 58.69
CA GLN A 265 -73.62 -22.61 59.79
C GLN A 265 -73.58 -21.86 61.13
N THR A 266 -73.07 -20.63 61.14
CA THR A 266 -73.04 -19.79 62.35
C THR A 266 -74.44 -19.43 62.82
N GLU A 267 -75.36 -19.11 61.91
CA GLU A 267 -76.77 -18.85 62.21
C GLU A 267 -77.46 -20.10 62.76
N GLU A 268 -77.27 -21.26 62.12
CA GLU A 268 -77.82 -22.54 62.59
C GLU A 268 -77.33 -22.90 64.01
N ILE A 269 -76.04 -22.70 64.29
CA ILE A 269 -75.47 -22.92 65.63
C ILE A 269 -76.05 -21.91 66.64
N LYS A 270 -76.22 -20.64 66.25
CA LYS A 270 -76.84 -19.62 67.10
C LYS A 270 -78.29 -19.97 67.43
N GLU A 271 -79.08 -20.43 66.45
CA GLU A 271 -80.46 -20.88 66.65
C GLU A 271 -80.52 -22.07 67.62
N LYS A 272 -79.67 -23.09 67.42
CA LYS A 272 -79.55 -24.23 68.35
C LYS A 272 -79.17 -23.78 69.75
N MET A 273 -78.20 -22.88 69.89
CA MET A 273 -77.79 -22.31 71.18
C MET A 273 -78.95 -21.56 71.87
N ILE A 274 -79.75 -20.79 71.11
CA ILE A 274 -80.92 -20.09 71.65
C ILE A 274 -81.96 -21.10 72.14
N ALA A 275 -82.28 -22.12 71.34
CA ALA A 275 -83.22 -23.17 71.72
C ALA A 275 -82.74 -23.97 72.95
N GLU A 276 -81.46 -24.33 73.02
CA GLU A 276 -80.88 -25.02 74.17
C GLU A 276 -80.90 -24.16 75.44
N LYS A 277 -80.65 -22.84 75.32
CA LYS A 277 -80.78 -21.90 76.45
C LYS A 277 -82.22 -21.81 76.96
N GLU A 278 -83.20 -21.81 76.05
CA GLU A 278 -84.61 -21.79 76.42
C GLU A 278 -85.02 -23.10 77.11
N ASN A 279 -84.64 -24.24 76.54
CA ASN A 279 -84.85 -25.55 77.18
C ASN A 279 -84.20 -25.63 78.56
N LEU A 280 -82.99 -25.08 78.73
CA LEU A 280 -82.31 -25.02 80.02
C LEU A 280 -83.11 -24.18 81.01
N ARG A 281 -83.62 -23.02 80.58
CA ARG A 281 -84.48 -22.15 81.40
C ARG A 281 -85.75 -22.86 81.85
N GLU A 282 -86.43 -23.56 80.95
CA GLU A 282 -87.61 -24.36 81.29
C GLU A 282 -87.29 -25.46 82.32
N LEU A 283 -86.14 -26.12 82.16
CA LEU A 283 -85.68 -27.15 83.10
C LEU A 283 -85.35 -26.56 84.47
N GLU A 284 -84.65 -25.42 84.51
CA GLU A 284 -84.36 -24.68 85.74
C GLU A 284 -85.64 -24.27 86.47
N GLU A 285 -86.64 -23.76 85.75
CA GLU A 285 -87.97 -23.44 86.32
C GLU A 285 -88.69 -24.69 86.85
N TYR A 286 -88.60 -25.81 86.14
CA TYR A 286 -89.18 -27.08 86.57
C TYR A 286 -88.53 -27.59 87.86
N PHE A 287 -87.20 -27.60 87.94
CA PHE A 287 -86.48 -27.99 89.15
C PHE A 287 -86.74 -27.02 90.31
N ALA A 288 -86.83 -25.71 90.06
CA ALA A 288 -87.20 -24.72 91.07
C ALA A 288 -88.61 -24.98 91.65
N LYS A 289 -89.57 -25.39 90.80
CA LYS A 289 -90.91 -25.80 91.25
C LYS A 289 -90.88 -27.08 92.07
N ILE A 290 -90.07 -28.07 91.68
CA ILE A 290 -89.88 -29.30 92.45
C ILE A 290 -89.28 -28.97 93.82
N ASP A 291 -88.22 -28.17 93.88
CA ASP A 291 -87.57 -27.77 95.13
C ASP A 291 -88.55 -27.03 96.05
N ALA A 292 -89.37 -26.12 95.50
CA ALA A 292 -90.41 -25.42 96.25
C ALA A 292 -91.51 -26.38 96.77
N ASN A 293 -91.89 -27.39 95.99
CA ASN A 293 -92.83 -28.42 96.41
C ASN A 293 -92.24 -29.34 97.49
N GLN A 294 -90.98 -29.75 97.36
CA GLN A 294 -90.28 -30.52 98.37
C GLN A 294 -90.14 -29.73 99.68
N ARG A 295 -89.84 -28.43 99.61
CA ARG A 295 -89.85 -27.55 100.80
C ARG A 295 -91.22 -27.52 101.47
N ARG A 296 -92.31 -27.31 100.71
CA ARG A 296 -93.68 -27.37 101.23
C ARG A 296 -94.02 -28.72 101.87
N GLN A 297 -93.71 -29.82 101.20
CA GLN A 297 -93.94 -31.16 101.74
C GLN A 297 -93.17 -31.38 103.04
N ASN A 298 -91.90 -30.95 103.10
CA ASN A 298 -91.09 -31.05 104.32
C ASN A 298 -91.68 -30.22 105.47
N GLU A 299 -92.20 -29.02 105.20
CA GLU A 299 -92.90 -28.19 106.17
C GLU A 299 -94.20 -28.84 106.66
N GLU A 300 -95.03 -29.36 105.74
CA GLU A 300 -96.26 -30.08 106.08
C GLU A 300 -95.99 -31.33 106.93
N VAL A 301 -94.97 -32.12 106.57
CA VAL A 301 -94.53 -33.28 107.35
C VAL A 301 -94.08 -32.87 108.75
N SER A 302 -93.34 -31.76 108.87
CA SER A 302 -92.93 -31.21 110.16
C SER A 302 -94.14 -30.79 111.03
N ILE A 303 -95.12 -30.10 110.44
CA ILE A 303 -96.36 -29.69 111.13
C ILE A 303 -97.19 -30.92 111.55
N LEU A 304 -97.36 -31.91 110.66
CA LEU A 304 -98.08 -33.14 110.97
C LEU A 304 -97.37 -33.95 112.06
N ALA A 305 -96.04 -34.02 112.05
CA ALA A 305 -95.27 -34.65 113.11
C ALA A 305 -95.46 -33.93 114.45
N ALA A 306 -95.48 -32.59 114.45
CA ALA A 306 -95.75 -31.78 115.65
C ALA A 306 -97.20 -31.99 116.17
N PHE A 307 -98.18 -32.05 115.28
CA PHE A 307 -99.58 -32.31 115.63
C PHE A 307 -99.77 -33.71 116.21
N ARG A 308 -99.21 -34.75 115.56
CA ARG A 308 -99.21 -36.13 116.09
C ARG A 308 -98.57 -36.20 117.47
N ARG A 309 -97.47 -35.49 117.71
CA ARG A 309 -96.87 -35.38 119.06
C ARG A 309 -97.85 -34.79 120.09
N ARG A 310 -98.58 -33.73 119.74
CA ARG A 310 -99.59 -33.12 120.64
C ARG A 310 -100.76 -34.05 120.94
N VAL A 311 -101.31 -34.72 119.93
CA VAL A 311 -102.40 -35.69 120.10
C VAL A 311 -101.96 -36.85 120.98
N LEU A 312 -100.79 -37.42 120.72
CA LEU A 312 -100.23 -38.51 121.53
C LEU A 312 -100.03 -38.09 122.99
N MET A 313 -99.62 -36.84 123.25
CA MET A 313 -99.51 -36.32 124.62
C MET A 313 -100.88 -36.17 125.30
N ALA A 314 -101.90 -35.69 124.57
CA ALA A 314 -103.26 -35.55 125.10
C ALA A 314 -103.93 -36.91 125.36
N GLU A 315 -103.80 -37.88 124.45
CA GLU A 315 -104.28 -39.25 124.64
C GLU A 315 -103.61 -39.91 125.85
N ASN A 316 -102.29 -39.76 126.00
CA ASN A 316 -101.58 -40.25 127.17
C ASN A 316 -102.08 -39.61 128.48
N ALA A 317 -102.48 -38.34 128.46
CA ALA A 317 -103.09 -37.67 129.61
C ALA A 317 -104.50 -38.23 129.92
N LEU A 318 -105.33 -38.46 128.89
CA LEU A 318 -106.65 -39.08 129.02
C LEU A 318 -106.58 -40.52 129.51
N HIS A 319 -105.65 -41.34 128.98
CA HIS A 319 -105.43 -42.71 129.46
C HIS A 319 -105.02 -42.73 130.94
N LYS A 320 -104.15 -41.80 131.37
CA LYS A 320 -103.80 -41.63 132.80
C LYS A 320 -105.03 -41.25 133.64
N ALA A 321 -105.85 -40.31 133.20
CA ALA A 321 -107.08 -39.91 133.89
C ALA A 321 -108.13 -41.04 133.97
N ALA A 322 -108.35 -41.77 132.88
CA ALA A 322 -109.26 -42.92 132.82
C ALA A 322 -108.82 -44.03 133.77
N THR A 323 -107.51 -44.29 133.87
CA THR A 323 -106.96 -45.27 134.81
C THR A 323 -107.24 -44.88 136.27
N CYS A 324 -107.14 -43.58 136.61
CA CYS A 324 -107.50 -43.07 137.93
C CYS A 324 -109.00 -43.21 138.26
N VAL A 325 -109.89 -42.90 137.31
CA VAL A 325 -111.36 -43.04 137.48
C VAL A 325 -111.75 -44.50 137.65
N GLN A 326 -111.21 -45.41 136.82
CA GLN A 326 -111.46 -46.85 136.93
C GLN A 326 -111.04 -47.42 138.30
N LYS A 327 -109.93 -46.91 138.87
CA LYS A 327 -109.46 -47.29 140.21
C LYS A 327 -110.46 -46.89 141.31
N ILE A 328 -111.09 -45.72 141.19
CA ILE A 328 -112.09 -45.21 142.14
C ILE A 328 -113.42 -45.98 142.02
N VAL A 329 -113.91 -46.20 140.80
CA VAL A 329 -115.21 -46.83 140.52
C VAL A 329 -115.23 -48.31 140.93
N ARG A 330 -114.18 -49.06 140.58
CA ARG A 330 -114.03 -50.46 141.02
C ARG A 330 -114.00 -50.57 142.55
N GLY A 331 -113.38 -49.62 143.23
CA GLY A 331 -113.40 -49.53 144.70
C GLY A 331 -114.79 -49.24 145.30
N LYS A 332 -115.62 -48.42 144.64
CA LYS A 332 -117.00 -48.15 145.07
C LYS A 332 -117.95 -49.34 144.85
N GLN A 333 -117.86 -50.00 143.70
CA GLN A 333 -118.71 -51.17 143.37
C GLN A 333 -118.46 -52.36 144.30
N LEU A 334 -117.20 -52.64 144.66
CA LEU A 334 -116.87 -53.68 145.63
C LEU A 334 -117.49 -53.40 147.02
N ARG A 335 -117.51 -52.13 147.44
CA ARG A 335 -118.12 -51.70 148.72
C ARG A 335 -119.66 -51.71 148.72
N ALA A 336 -120.29 -51.55 147.56
CA ALA A 336 -121.74 -51.63 147.41
C ALA A 336 -122.24 -53.09 147.44
N PHE A 337 -121.49 -54.01 146.83
CA PHE A 337 -121.79 -55.45 146.81
C PHE A 337 -121.80 -56.08 148.21
N ILE A 338 -120.93 -55.61 149.13
CA ILE A 338 -120.86 -56.09 150.52
C ILE A 338 -122.07 -55.66 151.37
N ARG A 339 -122.68 -54.49 151.13
CA ARG A 339 -123.83 -54.00 151.94
C ARG A 339 -125.14 -54.72 151.67
N GLN A 340 -125.33 -55.23 150.45
CA GLN A 340 -126.56 -55.91 150.05
C GLN A 340 -126.68 -57.34 150.59
N LEU A 341 -125.55 -58.00 150.92
CA LEU A 341 -125.52 -59.37 151.45
C LEU A 341 -125.98 -59.49 152.92
N LEU A 342 -126.15 -58.39 153.68
CA LEU A 342 -126.31 -58.43 155.14
C LEU A 342 -127.75 -58.34 155.71
N ASN A 343 -128.81 -57.95 154.97
CA ASN A 343 -130.07 -57.47 155.63
C ASN A 343 -131.42 -58.21 155.37
N LYS A 344 -131.51 -59.44 154.83
CA LYS A 344 -132.83 -60.12 154.61
C LYS A 344 -132.96 -61.61 155.05
N LYS A 345 -132.72 -61.97 156.33
CA LYS A 345 -133.09 -63.29 156.94
C LYS A 345 -133.64 -63.19 158.40
N ASN A 346 -134.96 -63.47 158.61
CA ASN A 346 -135.76 -63.86 159.82
C ASN A 346 -136.66 -62.86 160.63
N LYS A 347 -137.86 -63.34 161.05
CA LYS A 347 -138.96 -62.76 161.92
C LYS A 347 -139.44 -63.84 162.96
N LYS A 348 -139.66 -63.55 164.30
CA LYS A 348 -140.51 -64.22 165.39
C LYS A 348 -139.91 -64.56 166.81
N GLY A 349 -140.65 -64.22 167.91
CA GLY A 349 -140.76 -64.86 169.28
C GLY A 349 -139.96 -64.22 170.45
N LYS A 350 -140.47 -63.86 171.66
CA LYS A 350 -141.39 -64.48 172.67
C LYS A 350 -142.87 -64.07 172.44
N GLY A 351 -143.85 -64.94 172.23
CA GLY A 351 -143.89 -66.41 172.23
C GLY A 351 -144.09 -67.03 170.84
N GLY A 352 -143.67 -68.27 170.57
CA GLY A 352 -143.26 -69.34 171.50
C GLY A 352 -141.99 -70.12 171.10
N LYS A 353 -141.39 -70.75 172.12
CA LYS A 353 -140.63 -72.04 172.22
C LYS A 353 -139.90 -72.70 171.00
N LYS A 354 -138.57 -72.95 171.18
CA LYS A 354 -137.62 -74.05 170.70
C LYS A 354 -136.99 -74.11 169.24
N SER A 355 -135.62 -74.00 169.10
CA SER A 355 -134.58 -74.55 168.10
C SER A 355 -133.75 -73.67 167.03
N GLY A 356 -132.36 -73.69 167.02
CA GLY A 356 -131.24 -73.60 165.94
C GLY A 356 -130.64 -72.33 165.14
N LYS A 357 -129.27 -72.03 165.01
CA LYS A 357 -128.50 -71.16 163.96
C LYS A 357 -126.89 -71.22 163.93
N LYS A 358 -126.12 -71.01 162.79
CA LYS A 358 -124.68 -71.42 162.47
C LYS A 358 -123.77 -70.48 161.56
N LYS A 359 -122.41 -70.58 161.72
CA LYS A 359 -121.16 -70.59 160.83
C LYS A 359 -120.43 -69.39 160.13
N LYS A 360 -119.10 -69.43 160.38
CA LYS A 360 -117.82 -68.97 159.75
C LYS A 360 -117.80 -68.36 158.36
#